data_AF-A0A945V3C2-F1
#
_entry.id   AF-A0A945V3C2-F1
#
_cell.length_a   1.000
_cell.length_b   1.000
_cell.length_c   1.000
_cell.angle_alpha   90.00
_cell.angle_beta   90.00
_cell.angle_gamma   90.00
#
_symmetry.space_group_name_H-M   'P 1'
#
loop_
_entity.id
_entity.type
_entity.pdbx_description
1 polymer ?
#
loop_
_entity_poly.entity_id
_entity_poly.type
_entity_poly.pdbx_seq_one_letter_code
_entity_poly.pdbx_strand_id
1 'polypeptide(L)'
;MNGLDSEISRRRTFAIISHPDAGKTTLTEKLLVFGGAIQMAGAVKARGEQRRAHSDWLKVERERGISVASSVMSYEYQGNAFNLLDTPGHEDFSEDTYRTLTAVDSAVMVIDAARGIQQQTRKLFEVCRLRDMPIVTFINKMDREAQDPFDLLDEIEQTLQIDVSPASWPIGMGQLFRGSYDLINDRLMLVTKGSHDQPDPGLVCNGLDDPRLDELLPASAV
;
A
#
# COMPACT_ATOMS: atom_id res chain seq x y z
N MET A 1 26.50 14.63 12.86
CA MET A 1 25.20 14.32 13.47
C MET A 1 25.47 13.59 14.77
N ASN A 2 24.84 13.98 15.88
CA ASN A 2 24.97 13.22 17.13
C ASN A 2 24.26 11.86 16.97
N GLY A 3 24.62 10.87 17.79
CA GLY A 3 24.02 9.52 17.70
C GLY A 3 22.49 9.52 17.80
N LEU A 4 21.92 10.45 18.58
CA LEU A 4 20.47 10.65 18.68
C LEU A 4 19.85 11.11 17.36
N ASP A 5 20.44 12.12 16.70
CA ASP A 5 19.90 12.66 15.44
C ASP A 5 19.89 11.58 14.36
N SER A 6 20.96 10.78 14.28
CA SER A 6 21.06 9.64 13.36
C SER A 6 19.95 8.62 13.60
N GLU A 7 19.65 8.33 14.88
CA GLU A 7 18.56 7.43 15.24
C GLU A 7 17.18 8.01 14.89
N ILE A 8 16.96 9.30 15.10
CA ILE A 8 15.70 9.97 14.73
C ILE A 8 15.53 9.96 13.21
N SER A 9 16.55 10.35 12.46
CA SER A 9 16.48 10.48 10.99
C SER A 9 16.27 9.16 10.25
N ARG A 10 16.60 8.01 10.84
CA ARG A 10 16.38 6.69 10.22
C ARG A 10 14.99 6.10 10.47
N ARG A 11 14.16 6.69 11.33
CA ARG A 11 12.84 6.15 11.69
C ARG A 11 11.76 6.58 10.68
N ARG A 12 10.87 5.65 10.33
CA ARG A 12 9.71 5.88 9.46
C ARG A 12 8.49 5.25 10.12
N THR A 13 7.61 6.08 10.69
CA THR A 13 6.41 5.59 11.37
C THR A 13 5.20 5.91 10.51
N PHE A 14 4.45 4.88 10.10
CA PHE A 14 3.34 5.04 9.17
C PHE A 14 2.20 4.07 9.44
N ALA A 15 1.02 4.41 8.94
CA ALA A 15 -0.16 3.53 8.93
C ALA A 15 -0.55 3.18 7.49
N ILE A 16 -1.27 2.06 7.30
CA ILE A 16 -1.92 1.75 6.02
C ILE A 16 -3.42 1.96 6.16
N ILE A 17 -3.97 2.93 5.44
CA ILE A 17 -5.40 3.23 5.42
C ILE A 17 -6.05 2.64 4.17
N SER A 18 -7.19 1.97 4.31
CA SER A 18 -7.90 1.40 3.17
C SER A 18 -9.34 1.06 3.51
N HIS A 19 -10.16 0.86 2.49
CA HIS A 19 -11.44 0.15 2.63
C HIS A 19 -11.21 -1.35 2.95
N PRO A 20 -12.18 -2.04 3.58
CA PRO A 20 -12.20 -3.50 3.63
C PRO A 20 -11.87 -4.11 2.27
N ASP A 21 -11.10 -5.20 2.28
CA ASP A 21 -10.72 -5.97 1.10
C ASP A 21 -9.89 -5.26 0.03
N ALA A 22 -9.50 -3.99 0.20
CA ALA A 22 -8.62 -3.28 -0.74
C ALA A 22 -7.21 -3.91 -0.83
N GLY A 23 -6.82 -4.72 0.16
CA GLY A 23 -5.58 -5.51 0.16
C GLY A 23 -4.52 -5.07 1.18
N LYS A 24 -4.89 -4.27 2.18
CA LYS A 24 -4.02 -3.85 3.29
C LYS A 24 -3.21 -5.00 3.89
N THR A 25 -3.85 -6.11 4.27
CA THR A 25 -3.16 -7.26 4.89
C THR A 25 -2.10 -7.86 3.97
N THR A 26 -2.40 -7.97 2.67
CA THR A 26 -1.47 -8.50 1.66
C THR A 26 -0.27 -7.56 1.49
N LEU A 27 -0.51 -6.24 1.46
CA LEU A 27 0.55 -5.25 1.39
C LEU A 27 1.44 -5.28 2.64
N THR A 28 0.84 -5.34 3.83
CA THR A 28 1.56 -5.50 5.11
C THR A 28 2.46 -6.72 5.11
N GLU A 29 1.95 -7.88 4.69
CA GLU A 29 2.73 -9.11 4.58
C GLU A 29 3.95 -8.90 3.67
N LYS A 30 3.76 -8.30 2.49
CA LYS A 30 4.85 -8.07 1.54
C LYS A 30 5.91 -7.09 2.05
N LEU A 31 5.51 -6.01 2.73
CA LEU A 31 6.45 -5.08 3.37
C LEU A 31 7.29 -5.78 4.45
N LEU A 32 6.68 -6.66 5.25
CA LEU A 32 7.40 -7.44 6.26
C LEU A 32 8.37 -8.45 5.63
N VAL A 33 8.00 -9.11 4.53
CA VAL A 33 8.91 -9.99 3.77
C VAL A 33 10.12 -9.20 3.28
N PHE A 34 9.91 -8.04 2.66
CA PHE A 34 11.01 -7.18 2.19
C PHE A 34 11.90 -6.66 3.33
N GLY A 35 11.32 -6.44 4.51
CA GLY A 35 12.07 -6.11 5.73
C GLY A 35 12.76 -7.29 6.41
N GLY A 36 12.73 -8.50 5.83
CA GLY A 36 13.30 -9.71 6.43
C GLY A 36 12.51 -10.25 7.64
N ALA A 37 11.35 -9.68 7.96
CA ALA A 37 10.50 -10.02 9.09
C ALA A 37 9.57 -11.22 8.79
N ILE A 38 10.15 -12.33 8.30
CA ILE A 38 9.43 -13.49 7.74
C ILE A 38 8.43 -14.09 8.74
N GLN A 39 8.81 -14.22 10.01
CA GLN A 39 7.94 -14.77 11.05
C GLN A 39 6.70 -13.88 11.29
N MET A 40 6.89 -12.56 11.32
CA MET A 40 5.79 -11.61 11.46
C MET A 40 4.90 -11.62 10.22
N ALA A 41 5.48 -11.71 9.01
CA ALA A 41 4.73 -11.83 7.77
C ALA A 41 3.82 -13.08 7.78
N GLY A 42 4.35 -14.24 8.21
CA GLY A 42 3.55 -15.46 8.35
C GLY A 42 2.38 -15.33 9.35
N ALA A 43 2.61 -14.63 10.47
CA ALA A 43 1.54 -14.36 11.44
C ALA A 43 0.45 -13.43 10.89
N VAL A 44 0.83 -12.40 10.13
CA VAL A 44 -0.11 -11.49 9.46
C VAL A 44 -0.94 -12.23 8.42
N LYS A 45 -0.31 -13.07 7.61
CA LYS A 45 -0.99 -13.90 6.61
C LYS A 45 -2.04 -14.82 7.25
N ALA A 46 -1.64 -15.57 8.27
CA ALA A 46 -2.53 -16.49 8.99
C ALA A 46 -3.73 -15.75 9.60
N ARG A 47 -3.51 -14.58 10.20
CA ARG A 47 -4.58 -13.72 10.73
C ARG A 47 -5.52 -13.23 9.62
N GLY A 48 -4.96 -12.87 8.46
CA GLY A 48 -5.74 -12.46 7.28
C GLY A 48 -6.62 -13.57 6.71
N GLU A 49 -6.10 -14.80 6.64
CA GLU A 49 -6.85 -15.99 6.21
C GLU A 49 -7.99 -16.32 7.19
N GLN A 50 -7.70 -16.29 8.50
CA GLN A 50 -8.70 -16.52 9.54
C GLN A 50 -9.83 -15.47 9.51
N ARG A 51 -9.50 -14.19 9.31
CA ARG A 51 -10.50 -13.12 9.13
C ARG A 51 -11.40 -13.33 7.92
N ARG A 52 -10.84 -13.77 6.78
CA ARG A 52 -11.62 -14.04 5.55
C ARG A 52 -12.56 -15.24 5.70
N ALA A 53 -12.19 -16.22 6.52
CA ALA A 53 -12.98 -17.43 6.72
C ALA A 53 -14.21 -17.23 7.64
N HIS A 54 -14.23 -16.20 8.48
CA HIS A 54 -15.31 -15.95 9.43
C HIS A 54 -15.81 -14.50 9.36
N SER A 55 -17.04 -14.31 8.87
CA SER A 55 -17.71 -13.00 8.83
C SER A 55 -17.90 -12.34 10.21
N ASP A 56 -17.76 -13.11 11.29
CA ASP A 56 -17.95 -12.67 12.69
C ASP A 56 -16.63 -12.62 13.49
N TRP A 57 -15.46 -12.53 12.83
CA TRP A 57 -14.15 -12.55 13.50
C TRP A 57 -14.00 -11.51 14.63
N LEU A 58 -14.61 -10.33 14.46
CA LEU A 58 -14.56 -9.26 15.46
C LEU A 58 -15.36 -9.60 16.72
N LYS A 59 -16.49 -10.32 16.60
CA LYS A 59 -17.23 -10.84 17.75
C LYS A 59 -16.39 -11.88 18.49
N VAL A 60 -15.69 -12.74 17.76
CA VAL A 60 -14.80 -13.75 18.33
C VAL A 60 -13.59 -13.13 19.04
N GLU A 61 -12.95 -12.09 18.49
CA GLU A 61 -11.86 -11.36 19.18
C GLU A 61 -12.36 -10.69 20.46
N ARG A 62 -13.52 -10.03 20.40
CA ARG A 62 -14.16 -9.35 21.53
C ARG A 62 -14.59 -10.35 22.63
N GLU A 63 -15.15 -11.50 22.26
CA GLU A 63 -15.55 -12.60 23.16
C GLU A 63 -14.37 -13.32 23.79
N ARG A 64 -13.23 -13.42 23.10
CA ARG A 64 -12.00 -14.06 23.62
C ARG A 64 -11.12 -13.12 24.43
N GLY A 65 -11.50 -11.85 24.59
CA GLY A 65 -10.67 -10.84 25.26
C GLY A 65 -9.33 -10.60 24.57
N ILE A 66 -9.19 -11.03 23.31
CA ILE A 66 -8.02 -10.78 22.48
C ILE A 66 -8.23 -9.36 21.96
N SER A 67 -7.50 -8.42 22.56
CA SER A 67 -7.63 -7.01 22.22
C SER A 67 -7.54 -6.80 20.71
N VAL A 68 -8.55 -6.14 20.14
CA VAL A 68 -8.55 -5.53 18.78
C VAL A 68 -7.59 -4.32 18.78
N ALA A 69 -6.49 -4.38 19.53
CA ALA A 69 -5.52 -3.31 19.61
C ALA A 69 -4.73 -3.25 18.32
N SER A 70 -4.46 -2.02 17.88
CA SER A 70 -3.50 -1.73 16.81
C SER A 70 -2.18 -2.44 17.12
N SER A 71 -1.83 -3.43 16.31
CA SER A 71 -0.52 -4.07 16.41
C SER A 71 0.50 -3.18 15.72
N VAL A 72 1.53 -2.81 16.46
CA VAL A 72 2.74 -2.19 15.91
C VAL A 72 3.63 -3.30 15.37
N MET A 73 4.08 -3.16 14.13
CA MET A 73 5.03 -4.06 13.48
C MET A 73 6.26 -3.26 13.07
N SER A 74 7.42 -3.66 13.57
CA SER A 74 8.69 -2.98 13.29
C SER A 74 9.60 -3.86 12.44
N TYR A 75 10.23 -3.29 11.43
CA TYR A 75 11.21 -3.97 10.57
C TYR A 75 12.28 -2.99 10.10
N GLU A 76 13.43 -3.51 9.68
CA GLU A 76 14.50 -2.68 9.08
C GLU A 76 14.54 -2.89 7.57
N TYR A 77 14.72 -1.81 6.82
CA TYR A 77 14.87 -1.86 5.36
C TYR A 77 15.76 -0.72 4.88
N GLN A 78 16.79 -1.06 4.09
CA GLN A 78 17.78 -0.10 3.56
C GLN A 78 18.35 0.87 4.61
N GLY A 79 18.69 0.36 5.80
CA GLY A 79 19.25 1.15 6.91
C GLY A 79 18.24 2.02 7.68
N ASN A 80 16.95 2.00 7.31
CA ASN A 80 15.88 2.69 8.01
C ASN A 80 15.09 1.72 8.90
N ALA A 81 14.59 2.23 10.03
CA ALA A 81 13.69 1.52 10.93
C ALA A 81 12.24 1.91 10.64
N PHE A 82 11.46 0.97 10.11
CA PHE A 82 10.05 1.17 9.82
C PHE A 82 9.19 0.68 10.97
N ASN A 83 8.19 1.50 11.34
CA ASN A 83 7.17 1.17 12.32
C ASN A 83 5.80 1.28 11.64
N LEU A 84 5.19 0.14 11.35
CA LEU A 84 3.87 0.06 10.74
C LEU A 84 2.83 -0.15 11.83
N LEU A 85 1.89 0.79 11.92
CA LEU A 85 0.73 0.67 12.80
C LEU A 85 -0.47 0.17 11.98
N ASP A 86 -0.99 -1.01 12.35
CA ASP A 86 -2.14 -1.59 11.67
C ASP A 86 -3.43 -0.89 12.10
N THR A 87 -4.12 -0.19 11.18
CA THR A 87 -5.46 0.35 11.44
C THR A 87 -6.52 -0.70 11.16
N PRO A 88 -7.49 -0.95 12.06
CA PRO A 88 -8.64 -1.81 11.79
C PRO A 88 -9.40 -1.31 10.54
N GLY A 89 -9.71 -2.23 9.62
CA GLY A 89 -10.33 -1.89 8.33
C GLY A 89 -11.83 -2.17 8.25
N HIS A 90 -12.48 -2.74 9.29
CA HIS A 90 -13.90 -3.12 9.24
C HIS A 90 -14.82 -1.96 9.63
N GLU A 91 -16.12 -2.08 9.35
CA GLU A 91 -17.19 -1.09 9.59
C GLU A 91 -17.25 -0.52 11.03
N ASP A 92 -16.65 -1.18 12.02
CA ASP A 92 -16.46 -0.63 13.36
C ASP A 92 -15.27 0.36 13.35
N PHE A 93 -15.48 1.51 12.71
CA PHE A 93 -14.61 2.68 12.78
C PHE A 93 -14.61 3.22 14.21
N SER A 94 -13.71 2.72 15.06
CA SER A 94 -13.60 3.11 16.46
C SER A 94 -12.67 4.31 16.66
N GLU A 95 -12.76 4.92 17.85
CA GLU A 95 -11.79 5.89 18.38
C GLU A 95 -10.34 5.41 18.24
N ASP A 96 -10.11 4.09 18.35
CA ASP A 96 -8.77 3.50 18.25
C ASP A 96 -8.13 3.66 16.87
N THR A 97 -8.92 3.71 15.80
CA THR A 97 -8.40 3.98 14.45
C THR A 97 -7.92 5.41 14.34
N TYR A 98 -8.69 6.37 14.87
CA TYR A 98 -8.27 7.77 14.94
C TYR A 98 -7.02 7.92 15.81
N ARG A 99 -6.98 7.28 16.99
CA ARG A 99 -5.82 7.25 17.89
C ARG A 99 -4.57 6.68 17.24
N THR A 100 -4.73 5.68 16.39
CA THR A 100 -3.60 5.09 15.64
C THR A 100 -3.02 6.11 14.65
N LEU A 101 -3.88 6.83 13.93
CA LEU A 101 -3.45 7.88 12.99
C LEU A 101 -2.83 9.10 13.70
N THR A 102 -2.93 9.20 15.03
CA THR A 102 -2.24 10.25 15.80
C THR A 102 -0.80 9.92 16.17
N ALA A 103 -0.43 8.64 16.07
CA ALA A 103 0.86 8.12 16.48
C ALA A 103 1.82 7.88 15.30
N VAL A 104 1.44 8.30 14.10
CA VAL A 104 2.21 8.08 12.86
C VAL A 104 2.55 9.41 12.19
N ASP A 105 3.65 9.41 11.43
CA ASP A 105 4.17 10.58 10.72
C ASP A 105 3.63 10.67 9.29
N SER A 106 3.13 9.56 8.74
CA SER A 106 2.62 9.46 7.36
C SER A 106 1.61 8.30 7.21
N ALA A 107 0.89 8.27 6.10
CA ALA A 107 0.01 7.15 5.76
C ALA A 107 0.24 6.63 4.33
N VAL A 108 0.02 5.33 4.16
CA VAL A 108 -0.10 4.68 2.85
C VAL A 108 -1.57 4.39 2.61
N MET A 109 -2.17 5.02 1.60
CA MET A 109 -3.56 4.80 1.22
C MET A 109 -3.64 3.71 0.16
N VAL A 110 -4.31 2.60 0.46
CA VAL A 110 -4.49 1.49 -0.49
C VAL A 110 -5.88 1.55 -1.11
N ILE A 111 -5.90 1.59 -2.44
CA ILE A 111 -7.12 1.65 -3.25
C ILE A 111 -7.19 0.39 -4.11
N ASP A 112 -8.38 -0.21 -4.22
CA ASP A 112 -8.64 -1.28 -5.17
C ASP A 112 -8.90 -0.66 -6.55
N ALA A 113 -8.08 -0.98 -7.54
CA ALA A 113 -8.14 -0.39 -8.88
C ALA A 113 -9.50 -0.58 -9.58
N ALA A 114 -10.26 -1.62 -9.22
CA ALA A 114 -11.59 -1.84 -9.78
C ALA A 114 -12.68 -1.01 -9.10
N ARG A 115 -12.48 -0.63 -7.83
CA ARG A 115 -13.52 -0.03 -6.98
C ARG A 115 -13.33 1.46 -6.73
N GLY A 116 -12.14 1.99 -6.94
CA GLY A 116 -11.87 3.40 -6.71
C GLY A 116 -11.98 3.82 -5.24
N ILE A 117 -12.39 5.06 -5.01
CA ILE A 117 -12.54 5.62 -3.67
C ILE A 117 -13.84 5.13 -3.03
N GLN A 118 -13.67 4.39 -1.92
CA GLN A 118 -14.79 3.88 -1.15
C GLN A 118 -14.99 4.68 0.16
N GLN A 119 -16.17 4.54 0.77
CA GLN A 119 -16.59 5.34 1.93
C GLN A 119 -15.59 5.33 3.09
N GLN A 120 -15.02 4.16 3.40
CA GLN A 120 -14.03 4.00 4.48
C GLN A 120 -12.71 4.71 4.15
N THR A 121 -12.22 4.59 2.91
CA THR A 121 -11.01 5.28 2.44
C THR A 121 -11.17 6.78 2.60
N ARG A 122 -12.32 7.33 2.18
CA ARG A 122 -12.64 8.76 2.34
C ARG A 122 -12.65 9.20 3.81
N LYS A 123 -13.28 8.43 4.69
CA LYS A 123 -13.31 8.74 6.13
C LYS A 123 -11.90 8.77 6.74
N LEU A 124 -11.06 7.77 6.44
CA LEU A 124 -9.67 7.71 6.94
C LEU A 124 -8.83 8.85 6.38
N PHE A 125 -9.01 9.16 5.09
CA PHE A 125 -8.33 10.26 4.44
C PHE A 125 -8.63 11.61 5.13
N GLU A 126 -9.89 11.88 5.47
CA GLU A 126 -10.26 13.12 6.18
C GLU A 126 -9.53 13.27 7.52
N VAL A 127 -9.30 12.17 8.25
CA VAL A 127 -8.50 12.20 9.49
C VAL A 127 -7.05 12.57 9.23
N CYS A 128 -6.49 12.06 8.14
CA CYS A 128 -5.13 12.38 7.72
C CYS A 128 -5.03 13.85 7.30
N ARG A 129 -6.03 14.35 6.56
CA ARG A 129 -6.13 15.75 6.14
C ARG A 129 -6.20 16.71 7.31
N LEU A 130 -6.97 16.39 8.36
CA LEU A 130 -7.05 17.20 9.58
C LEU A 130 -5.72 17.33 10.34
N ARG A 131 -4.69 16.56 9.95
CA ARG A 131 -3.37 16.51 10.59
C ARG A 131 -2.24 16.95 9.65
N ASP A 132 -2.57 17.42 8.46
CA ASP A 132 -1.59 17.70 7.40
C ASP A 132 -0.64 16.51 7.15
N MET A 133 -1.15 15.29 7.32
CA MET A 133 -0.32 14.10 7.27
C MET A 133 0.01 13.74 5.82
N PRO A 134 1.29 13.53 5.46
CA PRO A 134 1.69 13.09 4.12
C PRO A 134 1.08 11.72 3.78
N ILE A 135 0.58 11.58 2.55
CA ILE A 135 -0.07 10.36 2.06
C ILE A 135 0.63 9.86 0.80
N VAL A 136 0.96 8.57 0.78
CA VAL A 136 1.38 7.84 -0.41
C VAL A 136 0.23 6.93 -0.84
N THR A 137 -0.22 7.04 -2.09
CA THR A 137 -1.32 6.22 -2.61
C THR A 137 -0.77 5.00 -3.35
N PHE A 138 -1.29 3.82 -3.04
CA PHE A 138 -0.98 2.56 -3.71
C PHE A 138 -2.24 1.98 -4.35
N ILE A 139 -2.27 2.00 -5.69
CA ILE A 139 -3.33 1.38 -6.49
C ILE A 139 -3.04 -0.12 -6.59
N ASN A 140 -3.91 -0.93 -5.98
CA ASN A 140 -3.76 -2.37 -5.84
C ASN A 140 -4.67 -3.13 -6.79
N LYS A 141 -4.36 -4.42 -7.00
CA LYS A 141 -5.11 -5.37 -7.82
C LYS A 141 -5.14 -5.09 -9.33
N MET A 142 -4.06 -4.53 -9.85
CA MET A 142 -3.87 -4.33 -11.30
C MET A 142 -3.82 -5.67 -12.09
N ASP A 143 -3.68 -6.81 -11.41
CA ASP A 143 -3.81 -8.16 -11.97
C ASP A 143 -5.26 -8.54 -12.35
N ARG A 144 -6.23 -7.67 -12.06
CA ARG A 144 -7.65 -7.85 -12.37
C ARG A 144 -8.15 -6.73 -13.28
N GLU A 145 -9.33 -6.94 -13.87
CA GLU A 145 -10.04 -5.87 -14.56
C GLU A 145 -10.23 -4.69 -13.59
N ALA A 146 -9.77 -3.51 -14.03
CA ALA A 146 -9.68 -2.30 -13.24
C ALA A 146 -10.36 -1.15 -13.98
N GLN A 147 -10.53 -0.02 -13.29
CA GLN A 147 -10.88 1.23 -13.95
C GLN A 147 -9.70 1.73 -14.79
N ASP A 148 -10.00 2.60 -15.76
CA ASP A 148 -8.95 3.30 -16.48
C ASP A 148 -8.08 4.11 -15.50
N PRO A 149 -6.73 4.07 -15.60
CA PRO A 149 -5.87 4.81 -14.69
C PRO A 149 -6.11 6.31 -14.67
N PHE A 150 -6.48 6.94 -15.80
CA PHE A 150 -6.80 8.37 -15.83
C PHE A 150 -8.11 8.65 -15.10
N ASP A 151 -9.16 7.87 -15.36
CA ASP A 151 -10.44 7.99 -14.64
C ASP A 151 -10.25 7.83 -13.12
N LEU A 152 -9.37 6.91 -12.71
CA LEU A 152 -9.06 6.68 -11.31
C LEU A 152 -8.30 7.85 -10.67
N LEU A 153 -7.38 8.50 -11.40
CA LEU A 153 -6.72 9.72 -10.92
C LEU A 153 -7.73 10.85 -10.76
N ASP A 154 -8.58 11.07 -11.76
CA ASP A 154 -9.64 12.08 -11.70
C ASP A 154 -10.59 11.84 -10.53
N GLU A 155 -10.99 10.57 -10.28
CA GLU A 155 -11.82 10.20 -9.13
C GLU A 155 -11.14 10.57 -7.81
N ILE A 156 -9.85 10.28 -7.67
CA ILE A 156 -9.07 10.58 -6.47
C ILE A 156 -8.98 12.10 -6.25
N GLU A 157 -8.61 12.86 -7.28
CA GLU A 157 -8.51 14.32 -7.19
C GLU A 157 -9.83 14.96 -6.81
N GLN A 158 -10.91 14.60 -7.51
CA GLN A 158 -12.24 15.19 -7.30
C GLN A 158 -12.84 14.80 -5.94
N THR A 159 -12.70 13.54 -5.54
CA THR A 159 -13.33 13.03 -4.32
C THR A 159 -12.60 13.47 -3.07
N LEU A 160 -11.27 13.51 -3.11
CA LEU A 160 -10.42 13.85 -1.96
C LEU A 160 -9.99 15.32 -1.95
N GLN A 161 -10.18 16.05 -3.05
CA GLN A 161 -9.81 17.46 -3.22
C GLN A 161 -8.32 17.68 -2.98
N ILE A 162 -7.48 16.89 -3.65
CA ILE A 162 -6.02 16.96 -3.61
C ILE A 162 -5.45 16.86 -5.02
N ASP A 163 -4.27 17.43 -5.21
CA ASP A 163 -3.48 17.18 -6.42
C ASP A 163 -2.86 15.77 -6.33
N VAL A 164 -2.89 15.01 -7.44
CA VAL A 164 -2.18 13.74 -7.53
C VAL A 164 -0.96 13.84 -8.45
N SER A 165 0.13 13.21 -8.04
CA SER A 165 1.35 13.11 -8.83
C SER A 165 1.70 11.65 -9.03
N PRO A 166 1.50 11.08 -10.25
CA PRO A 166 1.88 9.71 -10.53
C PRO A 166 3.39 9.50 -10.33
N ALA A 167 3.75 8.61 -9.40
CA ALA A 167 5.13 8.14 -9.23
C ALA A 167 5.46 6.97 -10.16
N SER A 168 4.46 6.17 -10.49
CA SER A 168 4.56 5.05 -11.40
C SER A 168 3.27 4.90 -12.21
N TRP A 169 3.38 4.44 -13.45
CA TRP A 169 2.25 4.24 -14.35
C TRP A 169 2.06 2.75 -14.70
N PRO A 170 0.85 2.18 -14.61
CA PRO A 170 0.63 0.79 -14.96
C PRO A 170 0.70 0.55 -16.48
N ILE A 171 1.19 -0.63 -16.87
CA ILE A 171 1.26 -1.06 -18.27
C ILE A 171 0.31 -2.25 -18.45
N GLY A 172 -0.81 -1.98 -19.11
CA GLY A 172 -1.94 -2.91 -19.22
C GLY A 172 -2.71 -3.06 -17.89
N MET A 173 -3.71 -3.94 -17.91
CA MET A 173 -4.53 -4.30 -16.74
C MET A 173 -5.04 -5.73 -16.88
N GLY A 174 -5.51 -6.32 -15.78
CA GLY A 174 -6.06 -7.68 -15.80
C GLY A 174 -5.08 -8.70 -16.37
N GLN A 175 -5.54 -9.53 -17.32
CA GLN A 175 -4.69 -10.53 -17.99
C GLN A 175 -3.57 -9.91 -18.85
N LEU A 176 -3.73 -8.64 -19.23
CA LEU A 176 -2.77 -7.88 -20.01
C LEU A 176 -1.80 -7.09 -19.13
N PHE A 177 -1.94 -7.13 -17.79
CA PHE A 177 -1.00 -6.45 -16.90
C PHE A 177 0.41 -7.01 -17.12
N ARG A 178 1.35 -6.10 -17.41
CA ARG A 178 2.77 -6.43 -17.63
C ARG A 178 3.69 -5.84 -16.58
N GLY A 179 3.20 -4.87 -15.80
CA GLY A 179 3.98 -4.20 -14.76
C GLY A 179 3.73 -2.70 -14.77
N SER A 180 4.75 -1.92 -14.46
CA SER A 180 4.64 -0.46 -14.42
C SER A 180 5.91 0.22 -14.92
N TYR A 181 5.78 1.49 -15.26
CA TYR A 181 6.89 2.38 -15.51
C TYR A 181 7.07 3.32 -14.30
N ASP A 182 8.25 3.31 -13.68
CA ASP A 182 8.64 4.23 -12.61
C ASP A 182 9.07 5.56 -13.22
N LEU A 183 8.20 6.58 -13.07
CA LEU A 183 8.39 7.91 -13.64
C LEU A 183 9.47 8.71 -12.88
N ILE A 184 9.73 8.37 -11.62
CA ILE A 184 10.71 9.08 -10.78
C ILE A 184 12.13 8.61 -11.11
N ASN A 185 12.31 7.30 -11.26
CA ASN A 185 13.64 6.71 -11.46
C ASN A 185 13.94 6.34 -12.92
N ASP A 186 13.01 6.59 -13.85
CA ASP A 186 13.10 6.25 -15.26
C ASP A 186 13.38 4.76 -15.47
N ARG A 187 12.48 3.90 -14.99
CA ARG A 187 12.65 2.43 -15.03
C ARG A 187 11.40 1.70 -15.44
N LEU A 188 11.57 0.68 -16.27
CA LEU A 188 10.55 -0.29 -16.59
C LEU A 188 10.56 -1.44 -15.57
N MET A 189 9.44 -1.63 -14.88
CA MET A 189 9.21 -2.66 -13.87
C MET A 189 8.30 -3.74 -14.43
N LEU A 190 8.86 -4.82 -14.98
CA LEU A 190 8.05 -5.91 -15.55
C LEU A 190 7.71 -6.97 -14.49
N VAL A 191 6.49 -7.50 -14.54
CA VAL A 191 6.08 -8.64 -13.71
C VAL A 191 6.78 -9.89 -14.22
N THR A 192 7.81 -10.34 -13.49
CA THR A 192 8.50 -11.59 -13.76
C THR A 192 7.78 -12.77 -13.11
N LYS A 193 7.74 -13.93 -13.78
CA LYS A 193 7.25 -15.18 -13.17
C LYS A 193 8.35 -15.74 -12.26
N GLY A 194 8.32 -15.43 -10.97
CA GLY A 194 9.34 -15.86 -10.00
C GLY A 194 8.95 -15.61 -8.53
N SER A 195 9.86 -15.92 -7.60
CA SER A 195 9.68 -15.56 -6.19
C SER A 195 9.78 -14.03 -6.04
N HIS A 196 8.66 -13.40 -5.66
CA HIS A 196 8.55 -11.96 -5.38
C HIS A 196 8.94 -11.64 -3.93
N ASP A 197 10.00 -12.27 -3.43
CA ASP A 197 10.46 -12.09 -2.04
C ASP A 197 11.60 -11.05 -1.95
N GLN A 198 12.10 -10.58 -3.09
CA GLN A 198 13.02 -9.45 -3.18
C GLN A 198 12.49 -8.35 -4.11
N PRO A 199 12.82 -7.07 -3.84
CA PRO A 199 12.50 -5.98 -4.75
C PRO A 199 13.18 -6.17 -6.11
N ASP A 200 12.41 -6.06 -7.19
CA ASP A 200 12.95 -6.06 -8.55
C ASP A 200 13.68 -4.72 -8.79
N PRO A 201 14.95 -4.71 -9.24
CA PRO A 201 15.65 -3.46 -9.56
C PRO A 201 15.05 -2.70 -10.76
N GLY A 202 14.26 -3.37 -11.59
CA GLY A 202 13.74 -2.84 -12.85
C GLY A 202 14.81 -2.68 -13.93
N LEU A 203 14.35 -2.34 -15.14
CA LEU A 203 15.21 -2.02 -16.28
C LEU A 203 15.31 -0.50 -16.40
N VAL A 204 16.51 0.06 -16.29
CA VAL A 204 16.73 1.51 -16.48
C VAL A 204 16.50 1.88 -17.94
N CYS A 205 15.64 2.88 -18.15
CA CYS A 205 15.25 3.44 -19.43
C CYS A 205 15.96 4.79 -19.68
N ASN A 206 15.77 5.36 -20.87
CA ASN A 206 16.19 6.72 -21.22
C ASN A 206 14.95 7.54 -21.63
N GLY A 207 13.98 7.62 -20.74
CA GLY A 207 12.68 8.24 -20.97
C GLY A 207 11.69 7.33 -21.72
N LEU A 208 10.50 7.90 -21.97
CA LEU A 208 9.38 7.21 -22.60
C LEU A 208 9.59 6.93 -24.10
N ASP A 209 10.55 7.60 -24.73
CA ASP A 209 10.92 7.40 -26.15
C ASP A 209 12.05 6.38 -26.32
N ASP A 210 12.44 5.65 -25.26
CA ASP A 210 13.47 4.62 -25.34
C ASP A 210 12.99 3.47 -26.24
N PRO A 211 13.67 3.18 -27.38
CA PRO A 211 13.23 2.15 -28.33
C PRO A 211 13.13 0.75 -27.71
N ARG A 212 13.82 0.50 -26.59
CA ARG A 212 13.72 -0.76 -25.85
C ARG A 212 12.32 -0.98 -25.27
N LEU A 213 11.56 0.08 -25.02
CA LEU A 213 10.17 -0.02 -24.57
C LEU A 213 9.32 -0.69 -25.67
N ASP A 214 9.48 -0.28 -26.92
CA ASP A 214 8.78 -0.87 -28.07
C ASP A 214 9.17 -2.33 -28.33
N GLU A 215 10.40 -2.71 -28.01
CA GLU A 215 10.87 -4.11 -28.13
C GLU A 215 10.32 -5.01 -27.01
N LEU A 216 10.20 -4.47 -25.79
CA LEU A 216 9.83 -5.22 -24.59
C LEU A 216 8.32 -5.23 -24.33
N LEU A 217 7.59 -4.25 -24.85
CA LEU A 217 6.16 -4.10 -24.68
C LEU A 217 5.43 -4.40 -25.99
N PRO A 218 4.27 -5.07 -25.95
CA PRO A 218 3.45 -5.24 -27.15
C PRO A 218 2.93 -3.87 -27.62
N ALA A 219 2.65 -3.73 -28.92
CA ALA A 219 2.07 -2.49 -29.47
C ALA A 219 0.74 -2.07 -28.82
N SER A 220 0.06 -2.99 -28.12
CA SER A 220 -1.17 -2.73 -27.36
C SER A 220 -0.92 -2.26 -25.92
N ALA A 221 0.34 -2.01 -25.53
CA ALA A 221 0.72 -1.56 -24.19
C ALA A 221 0.73 -0.03 -24.06
N VAL A 222 0.48 0.68 -25.16
CA VAL A 222 0.35 2.14 -25.25
C VAL A 222 -1.11 2.53 -25.16
#